data_AF-A0A8J3YGT0-F1
#
_entry.id   AF-A0A8J3YGT0-F1
#
_cell.length_a   1.000
_cell.length_b   1.000
_cell.length_c   1.000
_cell.angle_alpha   90.00
_cell.angle_beta   90.00
_cell.angle_gamma   90.00
#
_symmetry.space_group_name_H-M   'P 1'
#
loop_
_entity.id
_entity.type
_entity.pdbx_description
1 polymer ?
#
loop_
_entity_poly.entity_id
_entity_poly.type
_entity_poly.pdbx_seq_one_letter_code
_entity_poly.pdbx_strand_id
1 'polypeptide(L)'
;MRQTGEDLFWELVEPMYADPAVRRSTMMGMACVRLGGRFFASLERSTGALLVKLPAERVAALVAAGQGEPFAPAGRVFREWVALPRPDRPRWRALLEEARKHAGGQEHTGGFAGFGRDGLEFLAGLEHDNTKRFFDAHHDVYRRELLEPAKAFVAAIGPVLRRRVSAELRAEPRVGGSLFRIANDLRFARDRPPYKAHVDFAFWEGTGGPRRDPALILRIAPAEVHLGAGAIGLTGAALESYRTALHDTGRIVALDRQVTALLADGAELSEPNRRRTPAGFDPTAPAAQYAVRDSFHITRRLPQPAEITSCTFVEWCVERFAPFAPVQQWMTEVMATTDQRQAD
;
A
#
# COMPACT_ATOMS: atom_id res chain seq x y z
N MET A 1 -6.70 31.01 39.02
CA MET A 1 -5.79 30.97 37.85
C MET A 1 -6.63 30.78 36.60
N ARG A 2 -6.45 31.59 35.55
CA ARG A 2 -7.06 31.30 34.24
C ARG A 2 -6.30 30.11 33.65
N GLN A 3 -7.00 29.03 33.34
CA GLN A 3 -6.42 27.87 32.65
C GLN A 3 -5.96 28.30 31.25
N THR A 4 -4.73 27.97 30.87
CA THR A 4 -4.23 28.28 29.52
C THR A 4 -4.81 27.31 28.49
N GLY A 5 -4.79 27.67 27.21
CA GLY A 5 -5.18 26.74 26.14
C GLY A 5 -4.32 25.47 26.12
N GLU A 6 -3.04 25.60 26.49
CA GLU A 6 -2.14 24.45 26.61
C GLU A 6 -2.52 23.51 27.75
N ASP A 7 -2.80 24.05 28.93
CA ASP A 7 -3.23 23.25 30.09
C ASP A 7 -4.53 22.50 29.78
N LEU A 8 -5.49 23.19 29.14
CA LEU A 8 -6.76 22.61 28.77
C LEU A 8 -6.61 21.51 27.71
N PHE A 9 -5.73 21.72 26.73
CA PHE A 9 -5.45 20.71 25.70
C PHE A 9 -4.91 19.42 26.31
N TRP A 10 -3.88 19.51 27.15
CA TRP A 10 -3.29 18.32 27.76
C TRP A 10 -4.23 17.64 28.77
N GLU A 11 -4.98 18.40 29.56
CA GLU A 11 -6.01 17.83 30.43
C GLU A 11 -7.04 17.02 29.65
N LEU A 12 -7.49 17.51 28.48
CA LEU A 12 -8.48 16.82 27.66
C LEU A 12 -7.91 15.62 26.91
N VAL A 13 -6.62 15.65 26.57
CA VAL A 13 -5.91 14.58 25.87
C VAL A 13 -5.48 13.46 26.82
N GLU A 14 -5.11 13.77 28.06
CA GLU A 14 -4.55 12.80 29.01
C GLU A 14 -5.39 11.51 29.14
N PRO A 15 -6.73 11.57 29.29
CA PRO A 15 -7.55 10.36 29.36
C PRO A 15 -7.57 9.54 28.07
N MET A 16 -7.26 10.15 26.92
CA MET A 16 -7.25 9.45 25.62
C MET A 16 -6.07 8.48 25.50
N TYR A 17 -5.01 8.65 26.30
CA TYR A 17 -3.91 7.69 26.35
C TYR A 17 -4.27 6.34 26.96
N ALA A 18 -5.49 6.18 27.49
CA ALA A 18 -6.04 4.87 27.85
C ALA A 18 -6.14 3.94 26.62
N ASP A 19 -6.26 4.51 25.41
CA ASP A 19 -6.10 3.78 24.16
C ASP A 19 -4.61 3.76 23.77
N PRO A 20 -3.95 2.58 23.73
CA PRO A 20 -2.51 2.48 23.44
C PRO A 20 -2.14 2.89 22.00
N ALA A 21 -3.13 3.01 21.10
CA ALA A 21 -2.92 3.56 19.76
C ALA A 21 -2.81 5.09 19.75
N VAL A 22 -3.20 5.76 20.85
CA VAL A 22 -3.05 7.21 21.01
C VAL A 22 -1.65 7.54 21.50
N ARG A 23 -0.91 8.36 20.73
CA ARG A 23 0.47 8.74 21.04
C ARG A 23 0.68 10.23 20.87
N ARG A 24 1.47 10.81 21.79
CA ARG A 24 2.02 12.16 21.64
C ARG A 24 3.05 12.19 20.51
N SER A 25 3.08 13.28 19.74
CA SER A 25 4.03 13.49 18.66
C SER A 25 4.24 14.99 18.40
N THR A 26 4.95 15.30 17.33
CA THR A 26 5.21 16.67 16.87
C THR A 26 4.81 16.81 15.40
N MET A 27 4.17 17.92 15.04
CA MET A 27 3.82 18.29 13.66
C MET A 27 4.27 19.73 13.40
N MET A 28 5.22 19.95 12.49
CA MET A 28 5.76 21.30 12.19
C MET A 28 6.18 22.07 13.45
N GLY A 29 6.82 21.35 14.40
CA GLY A 29 7.14 21.85 15.73
C GLY A 29 5.96 21.85 16.71
N MET A 30 4.71 21.96 16.30
CA MET A 30 3.57 21.96 17.22
C MET A 30 3.42 20.62 17.94
N ALA A 31 3.00 20.66 19.21
CA ALA A 31 2.70 19.44 19.93
C ALA A 31 1.37 18.87 19.43
N CYS A 32 1.33 17.56 19.18
CA CYS A 32 0.17 16.92 18.59
C CYS A 32 -0.06 15.51 19.14
N VAL A 33 -1.22 14.95 18.81
CA VAL A 33 -1.60 13.58 19.11
C VAL A 33 -2.03 12.83 17.86
N ARG A 34 -1.68 11.55 17.84
CA ARG A 34 -1.99 10.61 16.77
C ARG A 34 -2.76 9.43 17.31
N LEU A 35 -3.63 8.85 16.49
CA LEU A 35 -4.28 7.55 16.71
C LEU A 35 -3.81 6.60 15.60
N GLY A 36 -3.12 5.52 15.95
CA GLY A 36 -2.63 4.54 14.97
C GLY A 36 -1.76 5.18 13.88
N GLY A 37 -0.89 6.13 14.26
CA GLY A 37 -0.02 6.87 13.34
C GLY A 37 -0.67 8.06 12.60
N ARG A 38 -2.00 8.23 12.68
CA ARG A 38 -2.73 9.34 12.05
C ARG A 38 -2.92 10.51 13.01
N PHE A 39 -2.54 11.72 12.60
CA PHE A 39 -2.78 12.92 13.40
C PHE A 39 -4.27 13.24 13.50
N PHE A 40 -4.72 13.59 14.70
CA PHE A 40 -6.11 14.02 14.91
C PHE A 40 -6.26 15.33 15.66
N ALA A 41 -5.27 15.72 16.47
CA ALA A 41 -5.27 17.03 17.10
C ALA A 41 -3.86 17.58 17.33
N SER A 42 -3.75 18.89 17.40
CA SER A 42 -2.51 19.63 17.65
C SER A 42 -2.80 20.91 18.43
N LEU A 43 -1.79 21.48 19.05
CA LEU A 43 -1.86 22.77 19.74
C LEU A 43 -0.99 23.81 19.02
N GLU A 44 -1.58 24.93 18.63
CA GLU A 44 -0.82 26.03 18.04
C GLU A 44 -0.03 26.78 19.12
N ARG A 45 1.29 26.86 18.95
CA ARG A 45 2.21 27.36 19.99
C ARG A 45 2.02 28.84 20.32
N SER A 46 1.74 29.68 19.32
CA SER A 46 1.68 31.14 19.48
C SER A 46 0.37 31.62 20.08
N THR A 47 -0.73 30.98 19.70
CA THR A 47 -2.09 31.40 20.04
C THR A 47 -2.71 30.56 21.16
N GLY A 48 -2.18 29.35 21.38
CA GLY A 48 -2.82 28.35 22.23
C GLY A 48 -4.10 27.78 21.61
N ALA A 49 -4.31 27.95 20.30
CA ALA A 49 -5.48 27.42 19.61
C ALA A 49 -5.45 25.89 19.53
N LEU A 50 -6.60 25.27 19.78
CA LEU A 50 -6.78 23.85 19.46
C LEU A 50 -6.91 23.70 17.94
N LEU A 51 -6.11 22.81 17.38
CA LEU A 51 -6.22 22.35 15.99
C LEU A 51 -6.78 20.93 16.00
N VAL A 52 -7.86 20.69 15.26
CA VAL A 52 -8.42 19.33 15.10
C VAL A 52 -8.55 18.96 13.64
N LYS A 53 -8.33 17.68 13.34
CA LYS A 53 -8.54 17.10 12.02
C LYS A 53 -9.93 16.47 11.93
N LEU A 54 -10.76 16.95 11.01
CA LEU A 54 -12.15 16.53 10.80
C LEU A 54 -12.43 16.36 9.29
N PRO A 55 -13.54 15.70 8.89
CA PRO A 55 -13.94 15.66 7.48
C PRO A 55 -14.01 17.06 6.87
N ALA A 56 -13.61 17.22 5.62
CA ALA A 56 -13.55 18.54 4.96
C ALA A 56 -14.91 19.27 5.00
N GLU A 57 -16.02 18.56 4.83
CA GLU A 57 -17.38 19.12 4.94
C GLU A 57 -17.68 19.64 6.34
N ARG A 58 -17.21 18.92 7.37
CA ARG A 58 -17.38 19.32 8.76
C ARG A 58 -16.55 20.56 9.10
N VAL A 59 -15.32 20.64 8.59
CA VAL A 59 -14.48 21.83 8.71
C VAL A 59 -15.15 23.03 8.02
N ALA A 60 -15.63 22.85 6.80
CA ALA A 60 -16.34 23.89 6.07
C ALA A 60 -17.58 24.39 6.84
N ALA A 61 -18.36 23.50 7.44
CA ALA A 61 -19.51 23.85 8.25
C ALA A 61 -19.14 24.65 9.51
N LEU A 62 -18.07 24.25 10.22
CA LEU A 62 -17.57 24.98 11.39
C LEU A 62 -17.09 26.37 11.02
N VAL A 63 -16.36 26.52 9.91
CA VAL A 63 -15.89 27.83 9.44
C VAL A 63 -17.08 28.71 9.02
N ALA A 64 -18.02 28.18 8.24
CA ALA A 64 -19.21 28.91 7.79
C ALA A 64 -20.09 29.40 8.96
N ALA A 65 -20.17 28.63 10.05
CA ALA A 65 -20.92 28.98 11.24
C ALA A 65 -20.17 29.97 12.19
N GLY A 66 -18.97 30.43 11.84
CA GLY A 66 -18.12 31.25 12.73
C GLY A 66 -17.65 30.47 13.96
N GLN A 67 -17.63 29.15 13.85
CA GLN A 67 -17.33 28.17 14.89
C GLN A 67 -15.89 27.64 14.81
N GLY A 68 -15.08 28.16 13.90
CA GLY A 68 -13.67 27.85 13.78
C GLY A 68 -13.05 28.68 12.67
N GLU A 69 -11.74 28.67 12.60
CA GLU A 69 -10.97 29.39 11.59
C GLU A 69 -10.27 28.39 10.67
N PRO A 70 -10.10 28.70 9.36
CA PRO A 70 -9.32 27.87 8.47
C PRO A 70 -7.88 27.73 8.97
N PHE A 71 -7.38 26.50 9.01
CA PHE A 71 -5.96 26.28 9.30
C PHE A 71 -5.14 26.45 8.02
N ALA A 72 -4.33 27.53 7.95
CA ALA A 72 -3.58 27.90 6.76
C ALA A 72 -2.10 28.24 7.04
N PRO A 73 -1.30 27.31 7.60
CA PRO A 73 0.11 27.56 7.87
C PRO A 73 0.85 27.89 6.56
N ALA A 74 1.67 28.94 6.59
CA ALA A 74 2.40 29.47 5.43
C ALA A 74 1.49 29.76 4.20
N GLY A 75 0.24 30.14 4.42
CA GLY A 75 -0.72 30.51 3.37
C GLY A 75 -1.38 29.33 2.65
N ARG A 76 -1.03 28.07 2.98
CA ARG A 76 -1.67 26.88 2.40
C ARG A 76 -2.82 26.41 3.29
N VAL A 77 -4.05 26.45 2.78
CA VAL A 77 -5.24 25.97 3.50
C VAL A 77 -5.27 24.44 3.56
N PHE A 78 -5.40 23.90 4.77
CA PHE A 78 -5.60 22.47 5.03
C PHE A 78 -7.08 22.23 5.25
N ARG A 79 -7.78 21.73 4.22
CA ARG A 79 -9.25 21.62 4.20
C ARG A 79 -9.86 20.71 5.27
N GLU A 80 -9.06 19.82 5.84
CA GLU A 80 -9.47 18.90 6.92
C GLU A 80 -9.05 19.38 8.31
N TRP A 81 -8.50 20.60 8.42
CA TRP A 81 -8.03 21.15 9.69
C TRP A 81 -8.74 22.45 10.01
N VAL A 82 -9.22 22.55 11.24
CA VAL A 82 -9.87 23.76 11.77
C VAL A 82 -9.17 24.20 13.05
N ALA A 83 -8.98 25.50 13.19
CA ALA A 83 -8.43 26.14 14.37
C ALA A 83 -9.55 26.66 15.28
N LEU A 84 -9.39 26.47 16.58
CA LEU A 84 -10.31 26.90 17.64
C LEU A 84 -9.54 27.83 18.60
N PRO A 85 -9.50 29.14 18.32
CA PRO A 85 -8.62 30.08 19.04
C PRO A 85 -9.08 30.38 20.47
N ARG A 86 -10.35 30.12 20.81
CA ARG A 86 -10.90 30.37 22.13
C ARG A 86 -11.01 29.07 22.93
N PRO A 87 -10.30 28.95 24.08
CA PRO A 87 -10.45 27.81 24.98
C PRO A 87 -11.89 27.68 25.49
N ASP A 88 -12.50 26.53 25.22
CA ASP A 88 -13.86 26.19 25.62
C ASP A 88 -13.89 24.68 25.93
N ARG A 89 -13.89 24.31 27.22
CA ARG A 89 -13.71 22.92 27.66
C ARG A 89 -14.77 21.98 27.06
N PRO A 90 -16.09 22.22 27.20
CA PRO A 90 -17.12 21.36 26.60
C PRO A 90 -16.92 21.16 25.09
N ARG A 91 -16.64 22.25 24.38
CA ARG A 91 -16.50 22.25 22.93
C ARG A 91 -15.23 21.53 22.48
N TRP A 92 -14.09 21.84 23.09
CA TRP A 92 -12.81 21.21 22.79
C TRP A 92 -12.87 19.72 23.06
N ARG A 93 -13.49 19.30 24.18
CA ARG A 93 -13.72 17.88 24.47
C ARG A 93 -14.51 17.20 23.36
N ALA A 94 -15.62 17.80 22.93
CA ALA A 94 -16.47 17.24 21.90
C ALA A 94 -15.73 17.11 20.55
N LEU A 95 -15.01 18.15 20.14
CA LEU A 95 -14.27 18.17 18.87
C LEU A 95 -13.03 17.28 18.88
N LEU A 96 -12.35 17.14 20.02
CA LEU A 96 -11.25 16.18 20.18
C LEU A 96 -11.75 14.75 20.04
N GLU A 97 -12.90 14.43 20.64
CA GLU A 97 -13.49 13.10 20.52
C GLU A 97 -14.03 12.84 19.10
N GLU A 98 -14.62 13.85 18.46
CA GLU A 98 -15.02 13.79 17.05
C GLU A 98 -13.81 13.56 16.13
N ALA A 99 -12.71 14.27 16.35
CA ALA A 99 -11.47 14.12 15.60
C ALA A 99 -10.80 12.76 15.85
N ARG A 100 -10.82 12.26 17.09
CA ARG A 100 -10.34 10.91 17.44
C ARG A 100 -11.17 9.85 16.72
N LYS A 101 -12.50 9.97 16.76
CA LYS A 101 -13.43 9.09 16.02
C LYS A 101 -13.23 9.18 14.52
N HIS A 102 -12.99 10.38 13.98
CA HIS A 102 -12.68 10.56 12.57
C HIS A 102 -11.36 9.88 12.19
N ALA A 103 -10.32 10.02 13.01
CA ALA A 103 -9.06 9.34 12.80
C ALA A 103 -9.16 7.80 12.92
N GLY A 104 -10.11 7.31 13.72
CA GLY A 104 -10.45 5.88 13.83
C GLY A 104 -11.48 5.37 12.80
N GLY A 105 -12.29 6.27 12.23
CA GLY A 105 -13.46 5.99 11.39
C GLY A 105 -13.31 6.41 9.92
N GLN A 106 -12.21 7.04 9.55
CA GLN A 106 -11.70 7.00 8.17
C GLN A 106 -11.45 5.52 7.83
N GLU A 107 -12.46 4.90 7.23
CA GLU A 107 -12.60 3.48 6.87
C GLU A 107 -11.55 2.55 7.47
N HIS A 108 -12.00 1.72 8.41
CA HIS A 108 -11.28 0.59 8.96
C HIS A 108 -10.36 -0.04 7.91
N THR A 109 -9.07 -0.03 8.21
CA THR A 109 -8.06 -0.88 7.58
C THR A 109 -8.38 -2.34 7.86
N GLY A 110 -9.58 -2.88 7.57
CA GLY A 110 -9.92 -4.30 7.72
C GLY A 110 -9.48 -5.00 9.02
N GLY A 111 -9.31 -4.28 10.15
CA GLY A 111 -8.70 -4.81 11.37
C GLY A 111 -7.17 -5.00 11.35
N PHE A 112 -6.47 -4.62 10.27
CA PHE A 112 -5.01 -4.63 10.16
C PHE A 112 -4.38 -3.59 11.07
N ALA A 113 -3.61 -4.07 12.06
CA ALA A 113 -2.85 -3.26 13.00
C ALA A 113 -1.36 -3.12 12.64
N GLY A 114 -0.90 -3.81 11.60
CA GLY A 114 0.53 -4.01 11.32
C GLY A 114 0.90 -5.50 11.28
N PHE A 115 2.06 -5.82 10.72
CA PHE A 115 2.69 -7.13 10.91
C PHE A 115 3.38 -7.19 12.26
N GLY A 116 3.18 -8.27 13.02
CA GLY A 116 3.84 -8.47 14.31
C GLY A 116 5.36 -8.62 14.15
N ARG A 117 6.14 -8.17 15.14
CA ARG A 117 7.61 -8.33 15.12
C ARG A 117 8.00 -9.80 15.02
N ASP A 118 7.35 -10.65 15.82
CA ASP A 118 7.55 -12.10 15.80
C ASP A 118 7.26 -12.73 14.43
N GLY A 119 6.31 -12.18 13.66
CA GLY A 119 6.03 -12.63 12.30
C GLY A 119 7.14 -12.30 11.30
N LEU A 120 7.78 -11.13 11.47
CA LEU A 120 8.93 -10.71 10.67
C LEU A 120 10.20 -11.47 11.08
N GLU A 121 10.40 -11.67 12.38
CA GLU A 121 11.47 -12.51 12.94
C GLU A 121 11.33 -13.96 12.50
N PHE A 122 10.11 -14.48 12.38
CA PHE A 122 9.85 -15.79 11.80
C PHE A 122 10.35 -15.90 10.34
N LEU A 123 10.12 -14.86 9.52
CA LEU A 123 10.66 -14.83 8.15
C LEU A 123 12.20 -14.81 8.16
N ALA A 124 12.82 -14.06 9.06
CA ALA A 124 14.29 -14.06 9.22
C ALA A 124 14.80 -15.43 9.68
N GLY A 125 14.08 -16.08 10.60
CA GLY A 125 14.37 -17.43 11.06
C GLY A 125 14.33 -18.46 9.93
N LEU A 126 13.40 -18.31 8.97
CA LEU A 126 13.36 -19.15 7.77
C LEU A 126 14.54 -18.94 6.81
N GLU A 127 15.26 -17.81 6.87
CA GLU A 127 16.52 -17.64 6.13
C GLU A 127 17.66 -18.45 6.77
N HIS A 128 17.58 -18.71 8.07
CA HIS A 128 18.59 -19.44 8.84
C HIS A 128 18.33 -20.95 8.94
N ASP A 129 17.11 -21.35 9.31
CA ASP A 129 16.66 -22.74 9.39
C ASP A 129 15.36 -22.93 8.59
N ASN A 130 15.50 -23.29 7.32
CA ASN A 130 14.37 -23.57 6.44
C ASN A 130 14.00 -25.06 6.43
N THR A 131 13.86 -25.68 7.60
CA THR A 131 13.44 -27.07 7.72
C THR A 131 11.96 -27.19 8.08
N LYS A 132 11.33 -28.31 7.74
CA LYS A 132 9.97 -28.63 8.21
C LYS A 132 9.88 -28.60 9.75
N ARG A 133 10.92 -29.06 10.44
CA ARG A 133 11.00 -29.05 11.90
C ARG A 133 10.92 -27.63 12.46
N PHE A 134 11.70 -26.69 11.91
CA PHE A 134 11.63 -25.29 12.31
C PHE A 134 10.24 -24.70 12.08
N PHE A 135 9.68 -24.94 10.90
CA PHE A 135 8.34 -24.44 10.56
C PHE A 135 7.27 -25.00 11.49
N ASP A 136 7.28 -26.30 11.76
CA ASP A 136 6.31 -26.95 12.67
C ASP A 136 6.41 -26.37 14.08
N ALA A 137 7.63 -26.11 14.58
CA ALA A 137 7.87 -25.51 15.89
C ALA A 137 7.39 -24.05 16.01
N HIS A 138 7.33 -23.31 14.89
CA HIS A 138 6.89 -21.91 14.84
C HIS A 138 5.55 -21.71 14.13
N HIS A 139 4.79 -22.80 13.93
CA HIS A 139 3.56 -22.77 13.13
C HIS A 139 2.50 -21.81 13.71
N ASP A 140 2.44 -21.68 15.04
CA ASP A 140 1.53 -20.74 15.70
C ASP A 140 1.92 -19.27 15.45
N VAL A 141 3.21 -18.96 15.46
CA VAL A 141 3.74 -17.62 15.13
C VAL A 141 3.43 -17.29 13.67
N TYR A 142 3.73 -18.21 12.74
CA TYR A 142 3.38 -18.06 11.34
C TYR A 142 1.89 -17.73 11.16
N ARG A 143 1.00 -18.47 11.83
CA ARG A 143 -0.44 -18.27 11.68
C ARG A 143 -0.88 -16.91 12.25
N ARG A 144 -0.53 -16.62 13.50
CA ARG A 144 -1.08 -15.49 14.26
C ARG A 144 -0.42 -14.16 13.91
N GLU A 145 0.89 -14.16 13.70
CA GLU A 145 1.69 -12.93 13.61
C GLU A 145 2.05 -12.57 12.16
N LEU A 146 1.88 -13.51 11.22
CA LEU A 146 2.13 -13.28 9.80
C LEU A 146 0.89 -13.51 8.93
N LEU A 147 0.28 -14.68 8.96
CA LEU A 147 -0.81 -15.04 8.05
C LEU A 147 -2.10 -14.25 8.31
N GLU A 148 -2.57 -14.16 9.56
CA GLU A 148 -3.77 -13.38 9.88
C GLU A 148 -3.56 -11.87 9.62
N PRO A 149 -2.44 -11.24 10.03
CA PRO A 149 -2.12 -9.87 9.62
C PRO A 149 -2.04 -9.69 8.10
N ALA A 150 -1.51 -10.67 7.35
CA ALA A 150 -1.47 -10.59 5.89
C ALA A 150 -2.86 -10.59 5.26
N LYS A 151 -3.81 -11.38 5.79
CA LYS A 151 -5.22 -11.35 5.35
C LYS A 151 -5.88 -10.02 5.69
N ALA A 152 -5.68 -9.54 6.91
CA ALA A 152 -6.18 -8.23 7.34
C ALA A 152 -5.61 -7.10 6.47
N PHE A 153 -4.32 -7.17 6.13
CA PHE A 153 -3.68 -6.22 5.23
C PHE A 153 -4.33 -6.22 3.84
N VAL A 154 -4.59 -7.39 3.24
CA VAL A 154 -5.30 -7.49 1.96
C VAL A 154 -6.70 -6.87 2.04
N ALA A 155 -7.45 -7.16 3.11
CA ALA A 155 -8.77 -6.57 3.32
C ALA A 155 -8.70 -5.04 3.48
N ALA A 156 -7.64 -4.52 4.08
CA ALA A 156 -7.41 -3.10 4.29
C ALA A 156 -7.00 -2.37 3.01
N ILE A 157 -6.05 -2.91 2.25
CA ILE A 157 -5.45 -2.24 1.09
C ILE A 157 -6.34 -2.35 -0.15
N GLY A 158 -7.11 -3.43 -0.30
CA GLY A 158 -7.94 -3.70 -1.47
C GLY A 158 -8.89 -2.55 -1.85
N PRO A 159 -9.75 -2.06 -0.95
CA PRO A 159 -10.63 -0.92 -1.23
C PRO A 159 -9.87 0.36 -1.60
N VAL A 160 -8.70 0.59 -1.00
CA VAL A 160 -7.89 1.78 -1.30
C VAL A 160 -7.28 1.69 -2.70
N LEU A 161 -6.77 0.53 -3.09
CA LEU A 161 -6.26 0.30 -4.44
C LEU A 161 -7.37 0.41 -5.49
N ARG A 162 -8.57 -0.08 -5.20
CA ARG A 162 -9.71 0.09 -6.12
C ARG A 162 -10.04 1.55 -6.41
N ARG A 163 -9.97 2.40 -5.38
CA ARG A 163 -10.25 3.83 -5.51
C ARG A 163 -9.13 4.60 -6.19
N ARG A 164 -7.87 4.23 -5.94
CA ARG A 164 -6.71 5.03 -6.36
C ARG A 164 -6.01 4.52 -7.61
N VAL A 165 -6.20 3.25 -7.98
CA VAL A 165 -5.51 2.62 -9.11
C VAL A 165 -6.51 2.17 -10.18
N SER A 166 -7.38 1.20 -9.87
CA SER A 166 -8.41 0.71 -10.80
C SER A 166 -9.57 0.06 -10.04
N ALA A 167 -10.80 0.45 -10.36
CA ALA A 167 -12.01 -0.06 -9.70
C ALA A 167 -12.17 -1.59 -9.85
N GLU A 168 -11.59 -2.17 -10.91
CA GLU A 168 -11.69 -3.60 -11.24
C GLU A 168 -10.69 -4.47 -10.47
N LEU A 169 -9.79 -3.87 -9.68
CA LEU A 169 -8.79 -4.63 -8.92
C LEU A 169 -9.45 -5.62 -7.94
N ARG A 170 -9.02 -6.86 -8.04
CA ARG A 170 -9.38 -7.94 -7.13
C ARG A 170 -8.37 -8.02 -6.00
N ALA A 171 -8.91 -8.09 -4.79
CA ALA A 171 -8.17 -8.21 -3.56
C ALA A 171 -8.91 -9.22 -2.68
N GLU A 172 -8.33 -10.41 -2.51
CA GLU A 172 -8.97 -11.53 -1.83
C GLU A 172 -8.13 -11.97 -0.62
N PRO A 173 -8.61 -11.76 0.62
CA PRO A 173 -7.84 -11.96 1.86
C PRO A 173 -7.74 -13.45 2.25
N ARG A 174 -7.21 -14.27 1.34
CA ARG A 174 -7.03 -15.71 1.51
C ARG A 174 -5.81 -16.21 0.76
N VAL A 175 -5.25 -17.32 1.22
CA VAL A 175 -4.21 -18.06 0.49
C VAL A 175 -4.80 -18.61 -0.81
N GLY A 176 -4.09 -18.41 -1.91
CA GLY A 176 -4.58 -18.72 -3.27
C GLY A 176 -5.49 -17.65 -3.86
N GLY A 177 -5.82 -16.60 -3.10
CA GLY A 177 -6.31 -15.31 -3.61
C GLY A 177 -5.13 -14.35 -3.69
N SER A 178 -5.23 -13.18 -3.03
CA SER A 178 -4.14 -12.20 -3.00
C SER A 178 -2.93 -12.64 -2.19
N LEU A 179 -2.97 -13.75 -1.44
CA LEU A 179 -1.82 -14.29 -0.72
C LEU A 179 -1.30 -15.56 -1.41
N PHE A 180 0.01 -15.62 -1.66
CA PHE A 180 0.62 -16.86 -2.13
C PHE A 180 0.99 -17.80 -0.98
N ARG A 181 1.02 -19.10 -1.29
CA ARG A 181 1.46 -20.12 -0.34
C ARG A 181 2.92 -19.88 0.04
N ILE A 182 3.22 -19.98 1.34
CA ILE A 182 4.59 -19.89 1.85
C ILE A 182 5.42 -21.13 1.49
N ALA A 183 4.80 -22.31 1.40
CA ALA A 183 5.47 -23.52 0.95
C ALA A 183 5.85 -23.44 -0.54
N ASN A 184 7.07 -23.88 -0.87
CA ASN A 184 7.53 -24.02 -2.24
C ASN A 184 6.96 -25.29 -2.89
N ASP A 185 6.74 -25.22 -4.20
CA ASP A 185 6.40 -26.40 -5.00
C ASP A 185 7.70 -27.12 -5.40
N LEU A 186 7.99 -28.23 -4.72
CA LEU A 186 9.24 -28.97 -4.88
C LEU A 186 9.18 -30.07 -5.95
N ARG A 187 8.05 -30.24 -6.66
CA ARG A 187 7.87 -31.32 -7.65
C ARG A 187 8.93 -31.31 -8.76
N PHE A 188 9.42 -30.12 -9.13
CA PHE A 188 10.38 -29.91 -10.21
C PHE A 188 11.69 -29.26 -9.76
N ALA A 189 11.86 -28.98 -8.47
CA ALA A 189 13.01 -28.26 -7.93
C ALA A 189 13.36 -28.75 -6.52
N ARG A 190 13.87 -29.99 -6.44
CA ARG A 190 14.12 -30.70 -5.18
C ARG A 190 15.15 -30.02 -4.27
N ASP A 191 16.06 -29.25 -4.85
CA ASP A 191 17.13 -28.56 -4.10
C ASP A 191 16.67 -27.22 -3.51
N ARG A 192 15.44 -26.78 -3.76
CA ARG A 192 14.91 -25.54 -3.17
C ARG A 192 14.48 -25.77 -1.71
N PRO A 193 14.59 -24.74 -0.86
CA PRO A 193 14.07 -24.81 0.50
C PRO A 193 12.55 -25.09 0.49
N PRO A 194 12.02 -25.82 1.48
CA PRO A 194 10.60 -26.16 1.55
C PRO A 194 9.69 -24.93 1.73
N TYR A 195 10.19 -23.84 2.31
CA TYR A 195 9.42 -22.62 2.54
C TYR A 195 10.11 -21.40 1.96
N LYS A 196 9.32 -20.40 1.58
CA LYS A 196 9.79 -19.06 1.25
C LYS A 196 10.03 -18.28 2.53
N ALA A 197 11.19 -17.63 2.63
CA ALA A 197 11.46 -16.65 3.67
C ALA A 197 10.84 -15.27 3.36
N HIS A 198 9.68 -15.24 2.70
CA HIS A 198 8.94 -14.04 2.37
C HIS A 198 7.47 -14.35 2.15
N VAL A 199 6.63 -13.31 2.20
CA VAL A 199 5.21 -13.38 1.81
C VAL A 199 5.01 -12.58 0.53
N ASP A 200 4.41 -13.22 -0.48
CA ASP A 200 4.05 -12.59 -1.75
C ASP A 200 2.55 -12.32 -1.82
N PHE A 201 2.23 -11.15 -2.36
CA PHE A 201 0.89 -10.64 -2.57
C PHE A 201 0.68 -10.27 -4.04
N ALA A 202 -0.57 -10.41 -4.50
CA ALA A 202 -1.01 -9.93 -5.79
C ALA A 202 -2.42 -9.32 -5.70
N PHE A 203 -2.60 -8.17 -6.34
CA PHE A 203 -3.89 -7.51 -6.54
C PHE A 203 -4.09 -7.35 -8.04
N TRP A 204 -5.03 -8.08 -8.62
CA TRP A 204 -5.06 -8.35 -10.06
C TRP A 204 -6.34 -7.87 -10.73
N GLU A 205 -6.30 -7.67 -12.05
CA GLU A 205 -7.45 -7.31 -12.86
C GLU A 205 -7.68 -8.38 -13.94
N GLY A 206 -8.85 -9.02 -13.89
CA GLY A 206 -9.20 -10.10 -14.81
C GLY A 206 -9.82 -11.32 -14.12
N THR A 207 -10.20 -12.29 -14.94
CA THR A 207 -10.88 -13.52 -14.52
C THR A 207 -9.94 -14.72 -14.37
N GLY A 208 -8.72 -14.66 -14.90
CA GLY A 208 -7.72 -15.73 -14.87
C GLY A 208 -7.02 -15.92 -13.51
N GLY A 209 -7.11 -14.93 -12.62
CA GLY A 209 -6.58 -14.97 -11.27
C GLY A 209 -5.16 -14.40 -11.11
N PRO A 210 -4.64 -14.33 -9.88
CA PRO A 210 -3.43 -13.59 -9.51
C PRO A 210 -2.11 -14.11 -10.10
N ARG A 211 -2.14 -15.25 -10.80
CA ARG A 211 -0.97 -15.85 -11.47
C ARG A 211 -1.02 -15.71 -12.99
N ARG A 212 -2.13 -15.27 -13.55
CA ARG A 212 -2.37 -15.19 -15.00
C ARG A 212 -2.64 -13.77 -15.44
N ASP A 213 -3.35 -13.03 -14.61
CA ASP A 213 -3.77 -11.67 -14.89
C ASP A 213 -2.71 -10.64 -14.47
N PRO A 214 -2.71 -9.45 -15.10
CA PRO A 214 -1.91 -8.31 -14.64
C PRO A 214 -2.22 -7.96 -13.19
N ALA A 215 -1.17 -7.75 -12.40
CA ALA A 215 -1.30 -7.47 -10.99
C ALA A 215 -0.33 -6.41 -10.50
N LEU A 216 -0.78 -5.63 -9.51
CA LEU A 216 0.10 -5.02 -8.53
C LEU A 216 0.64 -6.12 -7.63
N ILE A 217 1.97 -6.18 -7.48
CA ILE A 217 2.66 -7.21 -6.73
C ILE A 217 3.38 -6.60 -5.53
N LEU A 218 3.32 -7.27 -4.39
CA LEU A 218 4.05 -6.91 -3.17
C LEU A 218 4.75 -8.14 -2.62
N ARG A 219 6.00 -7.99 -2.19
CA ARG A 219 6.73 -8.97 -1.39
C ARG A 219 7.14 -8.33 -0.08
N ILE A 220 6.95 -9.05 1.01
CA ILE A 220 7.50 -8.72 2.32
C ILE A 220 8.55 -9.78 2.66
N ALA A 221 9.80 -9.37 2.77
CA ALA A 221 10.93 -10.17 3.24
C ALA A 221 11.47 -9.56 4.56
N PRO A 222 12.41 -10.22 5.26
CA PRO A 222 12.88 -9.77 6.57
C PRO A 222 13.49 -8.36 6.57
N ALA A 223 14.29 -8.03 5.56
CA ALA A 223 15.01 -6.76 5.50
C ALA A 223 14.47 -5.78 4.45
N GLU A 224 13.55 -6.24 3.58
CA GLU A 224 13.14 -5.49 2.41
C GLU A 224 11.67 -5.74 2.03
N VAL A 225 11.12 -4.76 1.32
CA VAL A 225 9.80 -4.82 0.68
C VAL A 225 9.99 -4.59 -0.81
N HIS A 226 9.40 -5.46 -1.63
CA HIS A 226 9.37 -5.27 -3.08
C HIS A 226 7.95 -4.93 -3.51
N LEU A 227 7.81 -3.97 -4.41
CA LEU A 227 6.50 -3.60 -4.95
C LEU A 227 6.63 -3.26 -6.43
N GLY A 228 5.58 -3.55 -7.19
CA GLY A 228 5.61 -3.33 -8.62
C GLY A 228 4.30 -3.67 -9.31
N ALA A 229 4.35 -3.77 -10.63
CA ALA A 229 3.23 -4.18 -11.46
C ALA A 229 3.68 -5.04 -12.66
N GLY A 230 2.77 -5.86 -13.16
CA GLY A 230 2.97 -6.60 -14.40
C GLY A 230 2.23 -7.94 -14.46
N ALA A 231 2.59 -8.77 -15.42
CA ALA A 231 2.11 -10.14 -15.55
C ALA A 231 3.28 -11.13 -15.60
N ILE A 232 3.15 -12.22 -14.87
CA ILE A 232 4.14 -13.28 -14.79
C ILE A 232 3.66 -14.47 -15.62
N GLY A 233 4.53 -15.03 -16.46
CA GLY A 233 4.25 -16.25 -17.22
C GLY A 233 3.19 -16.08 -18.31
N LEU A 234 3.31 -15.02 -19.12
CA LEU A 234 2.48 -14.84 -20.31
C LEU A 234 2.64 -16.04 -21.25
N THR A 235 1.52 -16.70 -21.57
CA THR A 235 1.49 -17.85 -22.46
C THR A 235 0.22 -17.82 -23.32
N GLY A 236 0.22 -18.57 -24.43
CA GLY A 236 -0.94 -18.67 -25.32
C GLY A 236 -1.45 -17.30 -25.81
N ALA A 237 -2.77 -17.12 -25.77
CA ALA A 237 -3.44 -15.90 -26.24
C ALA A 237 -3.01 -14.62 -25.49
N ALA A 238 -2.62 -14.72 -24.22
CA ALA A 238 -2.10 -13.58 -23.47
C ALA A 238 -0.74 -13.11 -24.00
N LEU A 239 0.15 -14.06 -24.32
CA LEU A 239 1.46 -13.74 -24.91
C LEU A 239 1.32 -13.20 -26.33
N GLU A 240 0.38 -13.73 -27.10
CA GLU A 240 0.05 -13.23 -28.43
C GLU A 240 -0.47 -11.78 -28.36
N SER A 241 -1.48 -11.51 -27.53
CA SER A 241 -2.03 -10.17 -27.35
C SER A 241 -0.98 -9.17 -26.88
N TYR A 242 -0.13 -9.58 -25.94
CA TYR A 242 1.02 -8.78 -25.51
C TYR A 242 1.92 -8.41 -26.69
N ARG A 243 2.35 -9.39 -27.49
CA ARG A 243 3.22 -9.12 -28.65
C ARG A 243 2.53 -8.32 -29.74
N THR A 244 1.25 -8.55 -30.02
CA THR A 244 0.48 -7.75 -30.96
C THR A 244 0.48 -6.28 -30.54
N ALA A 245 0.25 -5.99 -29.25
CA ALA A 245 0.26 -4.63 -28.74
C ALA A 245 1.63 -3.93 -28.85
N LEU A 246 2.73 -4.69 -28.86
CA LEU A 246 4.07 -4.13 -29.04
C LEU A 246 4.34 -3.60 -30.46
N HIS A 247 3.49 -3.87 -31.44
CA HIS A 247 3.59 -3.27 -32.79
C HIS A 247 2.98 -1.88 -32.86
N ASP A 248 2.18 -1.46 -31.88
CA ASP A 248 1.60 -0.12 -31.81
C ASP A 248 2.62 0.87 -31.23
N THR A 249 3.12 1.75 -32.08
CA THR A 249 4.13 2.76 -31.71
C THR A 249 3.65 3.69 -30.59
N GLY A 250 2.38 4.06 -30.57
CA GLY A 250 1.81 4.93 -29.53
C GLY A 250 1.82 4.25 -28.17
N ARG A 251 1.43 2.96 -28.13
CA ARG A 251 1.49 2.14 -26.91
C ARG A 251 2.92 1.95 -26.41
N ILE A 252 3.89 1.73 -27.31
CA ILE A 252 5.30 1.57 -26.95
C ILE A 252 5.88 2.87 -26.38
N VAL A 253 5.65 4.02 -27.03
CA VAL A 253 6.14 5.31 -26.53
C VAL A 253 5.58 5.61 -25.13
N ALA A 254 4.29 5.31 -24.90
CA ALA A 254 3.69 5.48 -23.59
C ALA A 254 4.32 4.55 -22.53
N LEU A 255 4.53 3.26 -22.87
CA LEU A 255 5.16 2.29 -21.99
C LEU A 255 6.62 2.65 -21.67
N ASP A 256 7.42 3.00 -22.68
CA ASP A 256 8.82 3.40 -22.54
C ASP A 256 9.00 4.55 -21.58
N ARG A 257 8.15 5.59 -21.70
CA ARG A 257 8.20 6.74 -20.79
C ARG A 257 8.03 6.31 -19.33
N GLN A 258 7.07 5.41 -19.06
CA GLN A 258 6.79 4.94 -17.70
C GLN A 258 7.89 4.02 -17.20
N VAL A 259 8.33 3.05 -18.01
CA VAL A 259 9.42 2.13 -17.66
C VAL A 259 10.70 2.91 -17.40
N THR A 260 11.05 3.88 -18.24
CA THR A 260 12.25 4.71 -18.08
C THR A 260 12.21 5.50 -16.76
N ALA A 261 11.06 6.11 -16.44
CA ALA A 261 10.90 6.84 -15.19
C ALA A 261 11.03 5.92 -13.95
N LEU A 262 10.44 4.72 -14.01
CA LEU A 262 10.54 3.74 -12.93
C LEU A 262 11.97 3.22 -12.75
N LEU A 263 12.69 2.94 -13.85
CA LEU A 263 14.09 2.51 -13.80
C LEU A 263 14.98 3.61 -13.20
N ALA A 264 14.75 4.88 -13.57
CA ALA A 264 15.47 6.02 -12.99
C ALA A 264 15.21 6.19 -11.48
N ASP A 265 14.06 5.71 -10.99
CA ASP A 265 13.66 5.72 -9.57
C ASP A 265 13.99 4.39 -8.85
N GLY A 266 14.90 3.59 -9.42
CA GLY A 266 15.44 2.38 -8.79
C GLY A 266 14.55 1.13 -8.92
N ALA A 267 13.59 1.11 -9.84
CA ALA A 267 12.92 -0.12 -10.22
C ALA A 267 13.77 -0.96 -11.17
N GLU A 268 13.42 -2.24 -11.26
CA GLU A 268 14.06 -3.23 -12.10
C GLU A 268 13.00 -3.92 -12.96
N LEU A 269 13.26 -3.98 -14.26
CA LEU A 269 12.43 -4.70 -15.21
C LEU A 269 12.81 -6.20 -15.19
N SER A 270 11.82 -7.08 -15.33
CA SER A 270 12.02 -8.53 -15.38
C SER A 270 13.11 -8.95 -16.36
N GLU A 271 13.84 -10.01 -16.05
CA GLU A 271 14.87 -10.52 -16.95
C GLU A 271 14.26 -11.04 -18.27
N PRO A 272 14.94 -10.86 -19.41
CA PRO A 272 14.53 -11.46 -20.67
C PRO A 272 14.43 -12.99 -20.57
N ASN A 273 13.31 -13.56 -20.99
CA ASN A 273 13.17 -15.01 -21.12
C ASN A 273 13.84 -15.52 -22.40
N ARG A 274 14.07 -14.64 -23.37
CA ARG A 274 14.63 -14.96 -24.70
C ARG A 274 15.92 -14.21 -24.91
N ARG A 275 16.93 -14.92 -25.44
CA ARG A 275 18.21 -14.32 -25.84
C ARG A 275 18.13 -13.54 -27.15
N ARG A 276 17.21 -13.93 -28.03
CA ARG A 276 17.03 -13.30 -29.35
C ARG A 276 15.65 -12.67 -29.42
N THR A 277 15.57 -11.53 -30.08
CA THR A 277 14.32 -10.86 -30.42
C THR A 277 13.43 -11.83 -31.23
N PRO A 278 12.15 -12.02 -30.85
CA PRO A 278 11.25 -12.87 -31.60
C PRO A 278 11.06 -12.40 -33.06
N ALA A 279 10.66 -13.33 -33.93
CA ALA A 279 10.31 -12.99 -35.31
C ALA A 279 9.20 -11.93 -35.35
N GLY A 280 9.28 -11.02 -36.33
CA GLY A 280 8.35 -9.88 -36.47
C GLY A 280 8.80 -8.60 -35.77
N PHE A 281 9.82 -8.66 -34.91
CA PHE A 281 10.35 -7.48 -34.22
C PHE A 281 11.74 -7.10 -34.74
N ASP A 282 11.95 -5.80 -34.98
CA ASP A 282 13.26 -5.24 -35.26
C ASP A 282 14.10 -5.24 -33.96
N PRO A 283 15.28 -5.88 -33.91
CA PRO A 283 16.15 -5.90 -32.73
C PRO A 283 16.64 -4.54 -32.24
N THR A 284 16.57 -3.51 -33.09
CA THR A 284 17.02 -2.14 -32.79
C THR A 284 15.89 -1.22 -32.36
N ALA A 285 14.63 -1.63 -32.55
CA ALA A 285 13.47 -0.83 -32.18
C ALA A 285 13.18 -0.91 -30.66
N PRO A 286 12.57 0.12 -30.05
CA PRO A 286 12.30 0.13 -28.61
C PRO A 286 11.43 -1.05 -28.12
N ALA A 287 10.54 -1.56 -28.97
CA ALA A 287 9.71 -2.73 -28.68
C ALA A 287 10.51 -4.02 -28.42
N ALA A 288 11.75 -4.12 -28.94
CA ALA A 288 12.57 -5.33 -28.84
C ALA A 288 12.84 -5.73 -27.38
N GLN A 289 13.08 -4.75 -26.50
CA GLN A 289 13.32 -5.01 -25.09
C GLN A 289 12.10 -5.69 -24.45
N TYR A 290 10.88 -5.33 -24.85
CA TYR A 290 9.67 -5.93 -24.31
C TYR A 290 9.35 -7.29 -24.95
N ALA A 291 9.63 -7.44 -26.24
CA ALA A 291 9.30 -8.66 -26.99
C ALA A 291 10.08 -9.90 -26.52
N VAL A 292 11.29 -9.73 -25.97
CA VAL A 292 12.10 -10.83 -25.43
C VAL A 292 11.60 -11.37 -24.08
N ARG A 293 10.54 -10.78 -23.51
CA ARG A 293 9.96 -11.14 -22.21
C ARG A 293 8.65 -11.88 -22.41
N ASP A 294 8.62 -13.12 -21.92
CA ASP A 294 7.40 -13.94 -21.76
C ASP A 294 6.84 -13.74 -20.33
N SER A 295 7.42 -12.83 -19.55
CA SER A 295 6.95 -12.33 -18.27
C SER A 295 7.37 -10.87 -18.17
N PHE A 296 6.41 -9.96 -18.13
CA PHE A 296 6.66 -8.53 -18.04
C PHE A 296 6.26 -8.06 -16.66
N HIS A 297 7.22 -7.75 -15.80
CA HIS A 297 6.97 -7.08 -14.53
C HIS A 297 8.10 -6.10 -14.23
N ILE A 298 7.75 -4.98 -13.61
CA ILE A 298 8.71 -3.99 -13.14
C ILE A 298 8.50 -3.78 -11.64
N THR A 299 9.57 -3.91 -10.87
CA THR A 299 9.53 -3.95 -9.41
C THR A 299 10.62 -3.10 -8.81
N ARG A 300 10.30 -2.39 -7.73
CA ARG A 300 11.28 -1.67 -6.93
C ARG A 300 11.46 -2.37 -5.59
N ARG A 301 12.72 -2.45 -5.16
CA ARG A 301 13.13 -3.02 -3.88
C ARG A 301 13.47 -1.88 -2.93
N LEU A 302 12.91 -1.91 -1.72
CA LEU A 302 13.08 -0.89 -0.71
C LEU A 302 13.46 -1.55 0.61
N PRO A 303 14.28 -0.90 1.45
CA PRO A 303 14.45 -1.32 2.84
C PRO A 303 13.09 -1.43 3.53
N GLN A 304 12.99 -2.35 4.48
CA GLN A 304 11.78 -2.52 5.25
C GLN A 304 11.39 -1.21 5.96
N PRO A 305 10.18 -0.69 5.75
CA PRO A 305 9.75 0.57 6.37
C PRO A 305 9.33 0.35 7.82
N ALA A 306 9.47 1.38 8.67
CA ALA A 306 9.00 1.33 10.05
C ALA A 306 7.48 1.12 10.15
N GLU A 307 6.75 1.61 9.15
CA GLU A 307 5.31 1.51 9.02
C GLU A 307 4.81 0.07 8.96
N ILE A 308 5.65 -0.91 8.56
CA ILE A 308 5.25 -2.32 8.38
C ILE A 308 4.62 -2.93 9.64
N THR A 309 4.99 -2.43 10.82
CA THR A 309 4.47 -2.86 12.12
C THR A 309 3.25 -2.07 12.58
N SER A 310 2.62 -1.31 11.68
CA SER A 310 1.47 -0.46 11.97
C SER A 310 0.43 -0.47 10.84
N CYS A 311 -0.78 -0.02 11.12
CA CYS A 311 -1.82 0.11 10.10
C CYS A 311 -1.48 1.13 8.99
N THR A 312 -0.49 2.02 9.19
CA THR A 312 -0.08 2.99 8.16
C THR A 312 0.73 2.37 7.04
N PHE A 313 1.15 1.10 7.15
CA PHE A 313 1.78 0.37 6.05
C PHE A 313 0.89 0.31 4.80
N VAL A 314 -0.44 0.31 4.99
CA VAL A 314 -1.41 0.36 3.88
C VAL A 314 -1.20 1.60 3.01
N GLU A 315 -1.15 2.79 3.63
CA GLU A 315 -0.93 4.04 2.90
C GLU A 315 0.48 4.07 2.29
N TRP A 316 1.47 3.61 3.05
CA TRP A 316 2.86 3.52 2.57
C TRP A 316 2.97 2.70 1.28
N CYS A 317 2.29 1.55 1.20
CA CYS A 317 2.23 0.71 0.00
C CYS A 317 1.47 1.40 -1.13
N VAL A 318 0.30 1.98 -0.86
CA VAL A 318 -0.53 2.65 -1.86
C VAL A 318 0.21 3.80 -2.55
N GLU A 319 0.89 4.65 -1.78
CA GLU A 319 1.73 5.72 -2.33
C GLU A 319 2.81 5.19 -3.26
N ARG A 320 3.39 4.04 -2.93
CA ARG A 320 4.49 3.44 -3.70
C ARG A 320 4.02 2.60 -4.89
N PHE A 321 2.77 2.17 -4.89
CA PHE A 321 2.11 1.59 -6.05
C PHE A 321 1.69 2.62 -7.10
N ALA A 322 1.43 3.87 -6.70
CA ALA A 322 0.91 4.89 -7.61
C ALA A 322 1.76 5.08 -8.90
N PRO A 323 3.12 5.11 -8.85
CA PRO A 323 3.94 5.18 -10.06
C PRO A 323 3.82 3.97 -11.00
N PHE A 324 3.38 2.81 -10.49
CA PHE A 324 3.22 1.58 -11.26
C PHE A 324 1.83 1.43 -11.89
N ALA A 325 0.86 2.27 -11.50
CA ALA A 325 -0.50 2.23 -12.01
C ALA A 325 -0.59 2.33 -13.55
N PRO A 326 0.18 3.20 -14.25
CA PRO A 326 0.15 3.24 -15.72
C PRO A 326 0.62 1.94 -16.37
N VAL A 327 1.56 1.23 -15.75
CA VAL A 327 2.03 -0.08 -16.23
C VAL A 327 0.95 -1.14 -16.03
N GLN A 328 0.32 -1.16 -14.85
CA GLN A 328 -0.81 -2.06 -14.56
C GLN A 328 -1.96 -1.85 -15.56
N GLN A 329 -2.30 -0.59 -15.84
CA GLN A 329 -3.35 -0.25 -16.81
C GLN A 329 -2.99 -0.70 -18.22
N TRP A 330 -1.76 -0.41 -18.68
CA TRP A 330 -1.29 -0.85 -20.01
C TRP A 330 -1.41 -2.37 -20.16
N MET A 331 -0.97 -3.13 -19.16
CA MET A 331 -1.05 -4.60 -19.19
C MET A 331 -2.50 -5.09 -19.22
N THR A 332 -3.38 -4.48 -18.43
CA THR A 332 -4.80 -4.86 -18.36
C THR A 332 -5.51 -4.60 -19.69
N GLU A 333 -5.29 -3.44 -20.31
CA GLU A 333 -5.87 -3.12 -21.62
C GLU A 333 -5.38 -4.07 -22.72
N VAL A 334 -4.08 -4.41 -22.70
CA VAL A 334 -3.49 -5.34 -23.67
C VAL A 334 -4.07 -6.75 -23.52
N MET A 335 -4.28 -7.21 -22.30
CA MET A 335 -4.75 -8.57 -22.04
C MET A 335 -6.28 -8.72 -22.13
N ALA A 336 -7.05 -7.66 -21.86
CA ALA A 336 -8.52 -7.66 -21.98
C ALA A 336 -9.02 -7.92 -23.42
N THR A 337 -8.20 -7.60 -24.44
CA THR A 337 -8.51 -7.84 -25.86
C THR A 337 -8.68 -9.34 -26.20
N THR A 338 -8.34 -10.24 -25.26
CA THR A 338 -8.48 -11.70 -25.39
C THR A 338 -9.87 -12.22 -25.01
N ASP A 339 -10.51 -11.67 -23.96
CA ASP A 339 -11.79 -12.18 -23.45
C ASP A 339 -12.95 -11.90 -24.42
N GLN A 340 -12.90 -10.77 -25.16
CA GLN A 340 -13.95 -10.41 -26.11
C GLN A 340 -13.97 -11.32 -27.36
N ARG A 341 -12.82 -11.84 -27.81
CA ARG A 341 -12.71 -12.71 -29.01
C ARG A 341 -13.00 -14.18 -28.74
N GLN A 342 -13.14 -14.58 -27.48
CA GLN A 342 -13.54 -15.94 -27.09
C GLN A 342 -15.03 -16.04 -26.75
N ALA A 343 -15.71 -14.89 -26.61
CA ALA A 343 -17.14 -14.80 -26.33
C ALA A 343 -17.99 -14.57 -27.60
N ASP A 344 -17.36 -14.16 -28.70
CA ASP A 344 -17.92 -14.08 -30.06
C ASP A 344 -17.51 -15.31 -30.89
#